data_AF-A0A0G2IX34-F1
#
_entry.id   AF-A0A0G2IX34-F1
#
_cell.length_a   1.000
_cell.length_b   1.000
_cell.length_c   1.000
_cell.angle_alpha   90.00
_cell.angle_beta   90.00
_cell.angle_gamma   90.00
#
_symmetry.space_group_name_H-M   'P 1'
#
loop_
_entity.id
_entity.type
_entity.pdbx_description
1 polymer ?
#
loop_
_entity_poly.entity_id
_entity_poly.type
_entity_poly.pdbx_seq_one_letter_code
_entity_poly.pdbx_strand_id
1 'polypeptide(L)'
;MKKFWEDSLQPNLPKIAHMLLERVTMRLEEYHAMVMAWEKGGDRIVDSASLYRAAIEPHEQNKHFHRIDSLIDTARDCLEWLAINDPMTVSNWCNHFIHSDLPLLRRLAIHITNARQDLSADDKMAWLLEHFHVNEYPAHHEIFRMAACVYPQASSQQRKKLIPAIYRRFSSDDHLSFPVESFNWFSWLHKADPSCNLVKKEFDNIKAQNPEWKPREHPDFTIYCQ
;
A
#
# COMPACT_ATOMS: atom_id res chain seq x y z
N MET A 1 -12.13 6.41 -21.65
CA MET A 1 -12.17 5.25 -20.74
C MET A 1 -13.05 5.48 -19.53
N LYS A 2 -12.78 6.49 -18.67
CA LYS A 2 -13.57 6.78 -17.45
C LYS A 2 -15.10 6.76 -17.65
N LYS A 3 -15.61 7.53 -18.60
CA LYS A 3 -17.06 7.56 -18.90
C LYS A 3 -17.64 6.19 -19.30
N PHE A 4 -16.92 5.42 -20.12
CA PHE A 4 -17.36 4.06 -20.48
C PHE A 4 -17.36 3.11 -19.27
N TRP A 5 -16.37 3.23 -18.40
CA TRP A 5 -16.31 2.48 -17.15
C TRP A 5 -17.52 2.77 -16.26
N GLU A 6 -17.75 4.06 -15.96
CA GLU A 6 -18.83 4.53 -15.09
C GLU A 6 -20.22 4.21 -15.68
N ASP A 7 -20.42 4.42 -16.97
CA ASP A 7 -21.73 4.28 -17.61
C ASP A 7 -22.08 2.82 -17.95
N SER A 8 -21.09 1.95 -18.17
CA SER A 8 -21.32 0.61 -18.74
C SER A 8 -20.79 -0.54 -17.88
N LEU A 9 -19.55 -0.46 -17.37
CA LEU A 9 -18.92 -1.59 -16.69
C LEU A 9 -19.22 -1.62 -15.19
N GLN A 10 -19.09 -0.49 -14.51
CA GLN A 10 -19.32 -0.38 -13.07
C GLN A 10 -20.73 -0.83 -12.64
N PRO A 11 -21.82 -0.45 -13.33
CA PRO A 11 -23.17 -0.90 -12.97
C PRO A 11 -23.39 -2.40 -13.16
N ASN A 12 -22.54 -3.05 -13.97
CA ASN A 12 -22.61 -4.47 -14.27
C ASN A 12 -21.63 -5.32 -13.46
N LEU A 13 -20.86 -4.75 -12.53
CA LEU A 13 -19.94 -5.49 -11.65
C LEU A 13 -20.56 -6.72 -10.99
N PRO A 14 -21.82 -6.73 -10.51
CA PRO A 14 -22.44 -7.93 -9.95
C PRO A 14 -22.47 -9.14 -10.89
N LYS A 15 -22.40 -8.92 -12.20
CA LYS A 15 -22.40 -9.97 -13.23
C LYS A 15 -21.01 -10.32 -13.73
N ILE A 16 -20.07 -9.38 -13.67
CA ILE A 16 -18.79 -9.49 -14.38
C ILE A 16 -17.56 -9.42 -13.48
N ALA A 17 -17.67 -9.03 -12.20
CA ALA A 17 -16.52 -8.73 -11.34
C ALA A 17 -15.53 -9.90 -11.23
N HIS A 18 -16.01 -11.13 -11.02
CA HIS A 18 -15.15 -12.31 -10.93
C HIS A 18 -14.38 -12.56 -12.23
N MET A 19 -15.09 -12.64 -13.36
CA MET A 19 -14.49 -12.87 -14.67
C MET A 19 -13.53 -11.72 -15.04
N LEU A 20 -13.95 -10.48 -14.80
CA LEU A 20 -13.16 -9.31 -15.15
C LEU A 20 -11.88 -9.25 -14.32
N LEU A 21 -11.97 -9.51 -13.02
CA LEU A 21 -10.81 -9.57 -12.11
C LEU A 21 -9.81 -10.65 -12.54
N GLU A 22 -10.28 -11.85 -12.88
CA GLU A 22 -9.42 -12.91 -13.40
C GLU A 22 -8.68 -12.48 -14.67
N ARG A 23 -9.41 -11.89 -15.63
CA ARG A 23 -8.83 -11.45 -16.89
C ARG A 23 -7.83 -10.32 -16.71
N VAL A 24 -8.14 -9.30 -15.90
CA VAL A 24 -7.19 -8.20 -15.69
C VAL A 24 -5.97 -8.64 -14.90
N THR A 25 -6.13 -9.52 -13.90
CA THR A 25 -5.00 -10.10 -13.16
C THR A 25 -4.04 -10.82 -14.10
N MET A 26 -4.57 -11.73 -14.93
CA MET A 26 -3.77 -12.44 -15.93
C MET A 26 -3.01 -11.48 -16.86
N ARG A 27 -3.65 -10.37 -17.28
CA ARG A 27 -2.97 -9.35 -18.12
C ARG A 27 -1.88 -8.58 -17.38
N LEU A 28 -2.07 -8.29 -16.10
CA LEU A 28 -1.05 -7.64 -15.27
C LEU A 28 0.16 -8.57 -15.09
N GLU A 29 -0.09 -9.85 -14.81
CA GLU A 29 0.96 -10.88 -14.69
C GLU A 29 1.72 -11.09 -16.01
N GLU A 30 1.00 -11.19 -17.14
CA GLU A 30 1.61 -11.27 -18.48
C GLU A 30 2.48 -10.04 -18.78
N TYR A 31 1.97 -8.84 -18.50
CA TYR A 31 2.71 -7.60 -18.70
C TYR A 31 3.99 -7.58 -17.86
N HIS A 32 3.90 -7.97 -16.58
CA HIS A 32 5.06 -8.06 -15.70
C HIS A 32 6.08 -9.08 -16.23
N ALA A 33 5.64 -10.29 -16.59
CA ALA A 33 6.52 -11.32 -17.15
C ALA A 33 7.23 -10.83 -18.43
N MET A 34 6.53 -10.08 -19.28
CA MET A 34 7.14 -9.43 -20.44
C MET A 34 8.19 -8.40 -20.01
N VAL A 35 7.88 -7.46 -19.13
CA VAL A 35 8.87 -6.45 -18.68
C VAL A 35 10.13 -7.12 -18.12
N MET A 36 9.97 -8.11 -17.24
CA MET A 36 11.07 -8.86 -16.63
C MET A 36 11.94 -9.62 -17.64
N ALA A 37 11.36 -10.07 -18.76
CA ALA A 37 12.11 -10.77 -19.81
C ALA A 37 13.02 -9.82 -20.62
N TRP A 38 12.70 -8.53 -20.69
CA TRP A 38 13.43 -7.53 -21.48
C TRP A 38 14.44 -6.72 -20.63
N GLU A 39 14.27 -6.66 -19.31
CA GLU A 39 15.18 -5.95 -18.41
C GLU A 39 16.50 -6.73 -18.20
N LYS A 40 17.59 -6.23 -18.80
CA LYS A 40 18.94 -6.77 -18.61
C LYS A 40 19.54 -6.29 -17.28
N GLY A 41 19.56 -7.17 -16.28
CA GLY A 41 20.48 -7.10 -15.15
C GLY A 41 19.93 -6.49 -13.87
N GLY A 42 20.00 -7.28 -12.78
CA GLY A 42 20.19 -6.80 -11.41
C GLY A 42 18.98 -6.21 -10.69
N ASP A 43 18.44 -5.09 -11.16
CA ASP A 43 17.43 -4.30 -10.43
C ASP A 43 16.02 -4.81 -10.68
N ARG A 44 15.81 -6.08 -10.30
CA ARG A 44 14.53 -6.80 -10.35
C ARG A 44 13.50 -6.33 -9.32
N ILE A 45 13.79 -5.27 -8.57
CA ILE A 45 13.06 -4.90 -7.35
C ILE A 45 11.82 -4.06 -7.65
N VAL A 46 11.76 -3.43 -8.82
CA VAL A 46 10.64 -2.56 -9.16
C VAL A 46 10.37 -2.64 -10.66
N ASP A 47 9.30 -3.34 -11.04
CA ASP A 47 8.81 -3.14 -12.39
C ASP A 47 8.44 -1.65 -12.54
N SER A 48 8.91 -1.04 -13.61
CA SER A 48 8.74 0.40 -13.83
C SER A 48 7.26 0.81 -13.82
N ALA A 49 6.35 -0.08 -14.22
CA ALA A 49 4.90 0.15 -14.17
C ALA A 49 4.34 0.34 -12.75
N SER A 50 4.85 -0.41 -11.76
CA SER A 50 4.52 -0.25 -10.35
C SER A 50 5.04 1.09 -9.82
N LEU A 51 6.19 1.56 -10.30
CA LEU A 51 6.72 2.89 -9.92
C LEU A 51 5.90 4.04 -10.50
N TYR A 52 5.41 3.91 -11.74
CA TYR A 52 4.65 4.98 -12.38
C TYR A 52 3.26 5.17 -11.75
N ARG A 53 2.67 4.11 -11.17
CA ARG A 53 1.44 4.23 -10.39
C ARG A 53 1.77 4.64 -8.96
N ALA A 54 1.59 5.92 -8.62
CA ALA A 54 1.90 6.43 -7.28
C ALA A 54 1.04 5.77 -6.19
N ALA A 55 -0.28 5.68 -6.38
CA ALA A 55 -1.21 5.11 -5.41
C ALA A 55 -2.27 4.20 -6.05
N ILE A 56 -2.70 3.12 -5.40
CA ILE A 56 -3.81 2.30 -5.90
C ILE A 56 -5.13 3.08 -5.94
N GLU A 57 -5.49 3.77 -4.86
CA GLU A 57 -6.66 4.64 -4.83
C GLU A 57 -6.51 5.85 -5.76
N PRO A 58 -7.61 6.53 -6.12
CA PRO A 58 -7.54 7.81 -6.81
C PRO A 58 -6.73 8.82 -6.00
N HIS A 59 -5.61 9.29 -6.56
CA HIS A 59 -4.72 10.25 -5.94
C HIS A 59 -4.23 11.29 -6.95
N GLU A 60 -3.91 12.48 -6.48
CA GLU A 60 -3.45 13.56 -7.36
C GLU A 60 -2.08 13.30 -8.00
N GLN A 61 -1.30 12.35 -7.47
CA GLN A 61 -0.03 11.95 -8.09
C GLN A 61 -0.22 10.90 -9.20
N ASN A 62 -1.44 10.39 -9.40
CA ASN A 62 -1.78 9.50 -10.52
C ASN A 62 -2.09 10.27 -11.82
N LYS A 63 -1.59 11.51 -11.97
CA LYS A 63 -1.91 12.41 -13.11
C LYS A 63 -1.34 11.92 -14.45
N HIS A 64 -0.24 11.18 -14.44
CA HIS A 64 0.35 10.63 -15.65
C HIS A 64 -0.33 9.31 -16.00
N PHE A 65 -1.22 9.35 -17.00
CA PHE A 65 -1.95 8.16 -17.43
C PHE A 65 -1.05 7.23 -18.25
N HIS A 66 -0.90 5.99 -17.77
CA HIS A 66 -0.27 4.88 -18.46
C HIS A 66 -1.33 3.88 -18.94
N ARG A 67 -1.04 3.15 -20.02
CA ARG A 67 -1.99 2.18 -20.60
C ARG A 67 -2.44 1.12 -19.60
N ILE A 68 -1.56 0.75 -18.66
CA ILE A 68 -1.83 -0.24 -17.61
C ILE A 68 -2.75 0.28 -16.50
N ASP A 69 -2.91 1.59 -16.34
CA ASP A 69 -3.71 2.18 -15.26
C ASP A 69 -5.16 1.74 -15.32
N SER A 70 -5.72 1.60 -16.53
CA SER A 70 -7.08 1.08 -16.68
C SER A 70 -7.25 -0.35 -16.18
N LEU A 71 -6.20 -1.19 -16.26
CA LEU A 71 -6.22 -2.55 -15.72
C LEU A 71 -6.12 -2.52 -14.19
N ILE A 72 -5.30 -1.63 -13.64
CA ILE A 72 -5.15 -1.40 -12.20
C ILE A 72 -6.46 -0.91 -11.59
N ASP A 73 -7.06 0.13 -12.17
CA ASP A 73 -8.34 0.69 -11.71
C ASP A 73 -9.45 -0.36 -11.83
N THR A 74 -9.47 -1.16 -12.91
CA THR A 74 -10.44 -2.25 -13.07
C THR A 74 -10.26 -3.33 -11.99
N ALA A 75 -9.02 -3.75 -11.72
CA ALA A 75 -8.73 -4.73 -10.68
C ALA A 75 -9.14 -4.21 -9.29
N ARG A 76 -8.78 -2.96 -8.97
CA ARG A 76 -9.18 -2.29 -7.73
C ARG A 76 -10.69 -2.28 -7.58
N ASP A 77 -11.42 -1.79 -8.56
CA ASP A 77 -12.87 -1.62 -8.46
C ASP A 77 -13.60 -2.97 -8.37
N CYS A 78 -13.12 -4.01 -9.06
CA CYS A 78 -13.65 -5.36 -8.91
C CYS A 78 -13.40 -5.91 -7.50
N LEU A 79 -12.18 -5.71 -6.97
CA LEU A 79 -11.82 -6.14 -5.62
C LEU A 79 -12.63 -5.41 -4.55
N GLU A 80 -12.78 -4.09 -4.65
CA GLU A 80 -13.59 -3.27 -3.73
C GLU A 80 -15.06 -3.70 -3.74
N TRP A 81 -15.60 -4.00 -4.92
CA TRP A 81 -16.94 -4.55 -5.03
C TRP A 81 -17.03 -5.93 -4.34
N LEU A 82 -16.07 -6.83 -4.56
CA LEU A 82 -16.02 -8.14 -3.91
C LEU A 82 -15.83 -8.03 -2.39
N ALA A 83 -15.06 -7.07 -1.88
CA ALA A 83 -14.88 -6.91 -0.43
C ALA A 83 -16.18 -6.59 0.30
N ILE A 84 -17.14 -5.96 -0.39
CA ILE A 84 -18.47 -5.66 0.16
C ILE A 84 -19.43 -6.84 -0.04
N ASN A 85 -19.38 -7.49 -1.20
CA ASN A 85 -20.44 -8.42 -1.63
C ASN A 85 -20.07 -9.91 -1.50
N ASP A 86 -18.78 -10.24 -1.49
CA ASP A 86 -18.26 -11.60 -1.36
C ASP A 86 -16.89 -11.63 -0.63
N PRO A 87 -16.90 -11.44 0.71
CA PRO A 87 -15.67 -11.40 1.52
C PRO A 87 -14.83 -12.68 1.45
N MET A 88 -15.46 -13.83 1.23
CA MET A 88 -14.75 -15.10 1.09
C MET A 88 -13.90 -15.10 -0.18
N THR A 89 -14.50 -14.74 -1.31
CA THR A 89 -13.76 -14.66 -2.57
C THR A 89 -12.68 -13.58 -2.54
N VAL A 90 -12.95 -12.38 -1.98
CA VAL A 90 -11.91 -11.35 -1.90
C VAL A 90 -10.73 -11.83 -1.04
N SER A 91 -10.99 -12.58 0.03
CA SER A 91 -9.92 -13.13 0.88
C SER A 91 -9.01 -14.09 0.11
N ASN A 92 -9.57 -14.91 -0.79
CA ASN A 92 -8.76 -15.78 -1.66
C ASN A 92 -7.91 -14.97 -2.64
N TRP A 93 -8.46 -13.88 -3.20
CA TRP A 93 -7.70 -12.97 -4.06
C TRP A 93 -6.57 -12.25 -3.30
N CYS A 94 -6.82 -11.75 -2.08
CA CYS A 94 -5.77 -11.20 -1.22
C CYS A 94 -4.64 -12.20 -1.02
N ASN A 95 -4.99 -13.46 -0.72
CA ASN A 95 -4.02 -14.53 -0.51
C ASN A 95 -3.25 -14.89 -1.79
N HIS A 96 -3.88 -14.86 -2.96
CA HIS A 96 -3.16 -15.02 -4.23
C HIS A 96 -2.18 -13.87 -4.46
N PHE A 97 -2.67 -12.63 -4.33
CA PHE A 97 -1.92 -11.43 -4.66
C PHE A 97 -0.74 -11.18 -3.74
N ILE A 98 -0.87 -11.50 -2.45
CA ILE A 98 0.22 -11.29 -1.49
C ILE A 98 1.44 -12.20 -1.74
N HIS A 99 1.21 -13.38 -2.32
CA HIS A 99 2.28 -14.33 -2.67
C HIS A 99 2.79 -14.15 -4.11
N SER A 100 2.31 -13.15 -4.84
CA SER A 100 2.79 -12.86 -6.19
C SER A 100 4.15 -12.15 -6.17
N ASP A 101 5.03 -12.49 -7.12
CA ASP A 101 6.28 -11.75 -7.33
C ASP A 101 6.04 -10.35 -7.94
N LEU A 102 4.85 -10.08 -8.48
CA LEU A 102 4.46 -8.80 -9.06
C LEU A 102 4.13 -7.79 -7.94
N PRO A 103 4.95 -6.73 -7.74
CA PRO A 103 4.73 -5.77 -6.67
C PRO A 103 3.36 -5.09 -6.71
N LEU A 104 2.85 -4.80 -7.91
CA LEU A 104 1.53 -4.21 -8.10
C LEU A 104 0.38 -5.06 -7.52
N LEU A 105 0.44 -6.39 -7.63
CA LEU A 105 -0.57 -7.26 -7.04
C LEU A 105 -0.48 -7.23 -5.51
N ARG A 106 0.74 -7.24 -4.94
CA ARG A 106 0.94 -7.09 -3.49
C ARG A 106 0.41 -5.75 -2.97
N ARG A 107 0.59 -4.65 -3.72
CA ARG A 107 -0.02 -3.34 -3.41
C ARG A 107 -1.55 -3.38 -3.44
N LEU A 108 -2.13 -4.02 -4.46
CA LEU A 108 -3.58 -4.24 -4.53
C LEU A 108 -4.08 -5.05 -3.32
N ALA A 109 -3.32 -6.06 -2.87
CA ALA A 109 -3.63 -6.84 -1.68
C ALA A 109 -3.67 -5.97 -0.41
N ILE A 110 -2.70 -5.07 -0.21
CA ILE A 110 -2.69 -4.15 0.94
C ILE A 110 -3.89 -3.21 0.88
N HIS A 111 -4.12 -2.58 -0.28
CA HIS A 111 -5.24 -1.65 -0.47
C HIS A 111 -6.57 -2.31 -0.15
N ILE A 112 -6.81 -3.51 -0.69
CA ILE A 112 -8.08 -4.20 -0.46
C ILE A 112 -8.22 -4.72 0.96
N THR A 113 -7.16 -5.23 1.59
CA THR A 113 -7.19 -5.64 3.00
C THR A 113 -7.52 -4.46 3.90
N ASN A 114 -7.03 -3.25 3.58
CA ASN A 114 -7.41 -2.04 4.30
C ASN A 114 -8.91 -1.71 4.13
N ALA A 115 -9.47 -1.92 2.93
CA ALA A 115 -10.89 -1.64 2.63
C ALA A 115 -11.88 -2.68 3.17
N ARG A 116 -11.44 -3.91 3.49
CA ARG A 116 -12.28 -4.99 4.03
C ARG A 116 -12.96 -4.60 5.34
N GLN A 117 -14.29 -4.69 5.39
CA GLN A 117 -15.08 -4.33 6.59
C GLN A 117 -15.26 -5.51 7.55
N ASP A 118 -15.01 -6.73 7.08
CA ASP A 118 -15.10 -7.96 7.86
C ASP A 118 -13.86 -8.22 8.73
N LEU A 119 -12.81 -7.38 8.62
CA LEU A 119 -11.60 -7.46 9.42
C LEU A 119 -11.53 -6.31 10.42
N SER A 120 -11.12 -6.60 11.65
CA SER A 120 -10.85 -5.57 12.65
C SER A 120 -9.57 -4.79 12.33
N ALA A 121 -9.38 -3.62 12.97
CA ALA A 121 -8.13 -2.88 12.89
C ALA A 121 -6.93 -3.71 13.37
N ASP A 122 -7.15 -4.60 14.35
CA ASP A 122 -6.13 -5.48 14.87
C ASP A 122 -5.75 -6.59 13.89
N ASP A 123 -6.73 -7.20 13.22
CA ASP A 123 -6.50 -8.21 12.19
C ASP A 123 -5.72 -7.61 11.02
N LYS A 124 -6.11 -6.41 10.59
CA LYS A 124 -5.43 -5.66 9.53
C LYS A 124 -3.98 -5.32 9.89
N MET A 125 -3.74 -4.81 11.10
CA MET A 125 -2.38 -4.50 11.56
C MET A 125 -1.52 -5.76 11.68
N ALA A 126 -2.09 -6.86 12.20
CA ALA A 126 -1.40 -8.14 12.30
C ALA A 126 -1.01 -8.67 10.92
N TRP A 127 -1.97 -8.69 9.98
CA TRP A 127 -1.75 -9.11 8.60
C TRP A 127 -0.66 -8.28 7.91
N LEU A 128 -0.68 -6.95 8.07
CA LEU A 128 0.35 -6.07 7.50
C LEU A 128 1.75 -6.42 8.02
N LEU A 129 1.89 -6.62 9.33
CA LEU A 129 3.17 -6.95 9.97
C LEU A 129 3.64 -8.38 9.72
N GLU A 130 2.74 -9.28 9.38
CA GLU A 130 3.04 -10.67 9.00
C GLU A 130 3.61 -10.76 7.59
N HIS A 131 3.04 -10.01 6.64
CA HIS A 131 3.35 -10.16 5.22
C HIS A 131 4.32 -9.12 4.66
N PHE A 132 4.52 -7.99 5.35
CA PHE A 132 5.35 -6.91 4.86
C PHE A 132 6.35 -6.42 5.88
N HIS A 133 7.51 -6.00 5.38
CA HIS A 133 8.34 -5.06 6.12
C HIS A 133 7.75 -3.67 5.99
N VAL A 134 7.63 -2.92 7.09
CA VAL A 134 7.03 -1.58 7.06
C VAL A 134 7.78 -0.61 6.12
N ASN A 135 9.09 -0.78 5.91
CA ASN A 135 9.86 0.03 4.95
C ASN A 135 10.10 -0.71 3.61
N GLU A 136 9.12 -1.50 3.17
CA GLU A 136 9.19 -2.17 1.88
C GLU A 136 8.92 -1.19 0.74
N TYR A 137 9.96 -0.89 -0.02
CA TYR A 137 9.96 0.17 -1.02
C TYR A 137 8.85 0.06 -2.08
N PRO A 138 8.59 -1.11 -2.71
CA PRO A 138 7.57 -1.20 -3.77
C PRO A 138 6.14 -0.97 -3.30
N ALA A 139 5.85 -1.12 -1.99
CA ALA A 139 4.51 -0.96 -1.43
C ALA A 139 4.44 0.13 -0.35
N HIS A 140 5.45 1.01 -0.31
CA HIS A 140 5.63 2.00 0.75
C HIS A 140 4.37 2.85 1.00
N HIS A 141 3.77 3.37 -0.07
CA HIS A 141 2.53 4.15 0.01
C HIS A 141 1.39 3.36 0.66
N GLU A 142 1.09 2.18 0.13
CA GLU A 142 -0.03 1.38 0.62
C GLU A 142 0.18 0.93 2.08
N ILE A 143 1.42 0.62 2.49
CA ILE A 143 1.76 0.28 3.88
C ILE A 143 1.55 1.49 4.79
N PHE A 144 2.08 2.68 4.44
CA PHE A 144 1.89 3.91 5.22
C PHE A 144 0.42 4.25 5.38
N ARG A 145 -0.33 4.20 4.28
CA ARG A 145 -1.76 4.50 4.26
C ARG A 145 -2.55 3.51 5.11
N MET A 146 -2.34 2.21 4.93
CA MET A 146 -3.02 1.19 5.74
C MET A 146 -2.71 1.36 7.22
N ALA A 147 -1.43 1.49 7.57
CA ALA A 147 -1.02 1.69 8.96
C ALA A 147 -1.70 2.92 9.58
N ALA A 148 -1.69 4.07 8.92
CA ALA A 148 -2.38 5.27 9.43
C ALA A 148 -3.90 5.12 9.52
N CYS A 149 -4.55 4.44 8.57
CA CYS A 149 -5.98 4.19 8.62
C CYS A 149 -6.37 3.31 9.83
N VAL A 150 -5.59 2.27 10.12
CA VAL A 150 -5.94 1.29 11.16
C VAL A 150 -5.43 1.67 12.54
N TYR A 151 -4.36 2.46 12.64
CA TYR A 151 -3.69 2.79 13.91
C TYR A 151 -4.63 3.40 14.97
N PRO A 152 -5.51 4.38 14.64
CA PRO A 152 -6.40 5.00 15.62
C PRO A 152 -7.38 4.00 16.28
N GLN A 153 -7.70 2.90 15.61
CA GLN A 153 -8.63 1.88 16.08
C GLN A 153 -7.93 0.61 16.59
N ALA A 154 -6.64 0.46 16.30
CA ALA A 154 -5.85 -0.69 16.76
C ALA A 154 -5.66 -0.66 18.27
N SER A 155 -5.65 -1.85 18.88
CA SER A 155 -5.40 -2.04 20.30
C SER A 155 -4.00 -1.61 20.70
N SER A 156 -3.83 -1.32 22.00
CA SER A 156 -2.52 -1.05 22.59
C SER A 156 -1.49 -2.14 22.29
N GLN A 157 -1.91 -3.41 22.14
CA GLN A 157 -1.01 -4.51 21.82
C GLN A 157 -0.47 -4.39 20.39
N GLN A 158 -1.34 -4.16 19.41
CA GLN A 158 -0.93 -4.02 18.00
C GLN A 158 -0.12 -2.74 17.78
N ARG A 159 -0.53 -1.62 18.39
CA ARG A 159 0.24 -0.37 18.38
C ARG A 159 1.67 -0.58 18.87
N LYS A 160 1.86 -1.33 19.96
CA LYS A 160 3.20 -1.66 20.51
C LYS A 160 4.01 -2.61 19.64
N LYS A 161 3.38 -3.44 18.79
CA LYS A 161 4.10 -4.29 17.82
C LYS A 161 4.60 -3.49 16.62
N LEU A 162 3.88 -2.45 16.20
CA LEU A 162 4.28 -1.60 15.07
C LEU A 162 5.55 -0.78 15.35
N ILE A 163 5.68 -0.20 16.55
CA ILE A 163 6.83 0.64 16.92
C ILE A 163 8.20 -0.05 16.67
N PRO A 164 8.47 -1.26 17.20
CA PRO A 164 9.74 -1.93 16.91
C PRO A 164 9.87 -2.37 15.45
N ALA A 165 8.77 -2.57 14.71
CA ALA A 165 8.83 -2.89 13.29
C ALA A 165 9.38 -1.70 12.47
N ILE A 166 8.99 -0.47 12.81
CA ILE A 166 9.50 0.78 12.22
C ILE A 166 11.02 0.86 12.40
N TYR A 167 11.53 0.52 13.58
CA TYR A 167 12.96 0.54 13.88
C TYR A 167 13.78 -0.64 13.29
N ARG A 168 13.14 -1.77 12.90
CA ARG A 168 13.88 -3.03 12.61
C ARG A 168 14.65 -3.04 11.28
N ARG A 169 14.35 -2.17 10.32
CA ARG A 169 14.87 -2.27 8.94
C ARG A 169 16.17 -1.52 8.69
N PHE A 170 16.83 -0.99 9.72
CA PHE A 170 17.99 -0.14 9.51
C PHE A 170 19.34 -0.80 9.84
N SER A 171 19.42 -2.12 9.68
CA SER A 171 20.66 -2.89 9.85
C SER A 171 21.56 -2.90 8.60
N SER A 172 21.27 -2.11 7.56
CA SER A 172 22.20 -1.82 6.46
C SER A 172 22.98 -0.53 6.74
N ASP A 173 24.27 -0.51 6.40
CA ASP A 173 25.34 0.47 6.71
C ASP A 173 25.08 1.99 6.47
N ASP A 174 23.86 2.41 6.13
CA ASP A 174 23.50 3.81 5.93
C ASP A 174 22.80 4.41 7.17
N HIS A 175 23.62 4.74 8.17
CA HIS A 175 23.18 5.33 9.44
C HIS A 175 22.45 6.68 9.28
N LEU A 176 22.58 7.36 8.13
CA LEU A 176 21.98 8.68 7.90
C LEU A 176 20.51 8.60 7.47
N SER A 177 20.09 7.53 6.80
CA SER A 177 18.69 7.32 6.37
C SER A 177 17.78 6.89 7.53
N PHE A 178 18.33 6.21 8.55
CA PHE A 178 17.59 5.68 9.71
C PHE A 178 16.64 6.67 10.36
N PRO A 179 17.11 7.85 10.84
CA PRO A 179 16.28 8.64 11.72
C PRO A 179 15.26 9.44 10.90
N VAL A 180 15.53 9.73 9.63
CA VAL A 180 14.60 10.40 8.72
C VAL A 180 13.36 9.53 8.45
N GLU A 181 13.56 8.25 8.13
CA GLU A 181 12.44 7.33 7.88
C GLU A 181 11.61 7.06 9.13
N SER A 182 12.27 6.85 10.28
CA SER A 182 11.57 6.71 11.56
C SER A 182 10.78 7.98 11.91
N PHE A 183 11.37 9.16 11.68
CA PHE A 183 10.70 10.44 11.87
C PHE A 183 9.45 10.59 10.99
N ASN A 184 9.56 10.23 9.70
CA ASN A 184 8.45 10.23 8.76
C ASN A 184 7.31 9.31 9.23
N TRP A 185 7.63 8.09 9.67
CA TRP A 185 6.66 7.15 10.22
C TRP A 185 5.94 7.68 11.46
N PHE A 186 6.67 8.14 12.47
CA PHE A 186 6.04 8.60 13.70
C PHE A 186 5.29 9.92 13.50
N SER A 187 5.77 10.79 12.61
CA SER A 187 5.01 11.97 12.18
C SER A 187 3.69 11.57 11.53
N TRP A 188 3.70 10.57 10.66
CA TRP A 188 2.51 10.08 9.95
C TRP A 188 1.49 9.46 10.90
N LEU A 189 1.94 8.58 11.80
CA LEU A 189 1.07 7.97 12.81
C LEU A 189 0.57 8.97 13.84
N HIS A 190 1.36 9.99 14.20
CA HIS A 190 0.93 11.04 15.11
C HIS A 190 -0.15 11.92 14.48
N LYS A 191 -0.05 12.20 13.17
CA LYS A 191 -1.11 12.87 12.42
C LYS A 191 -2.40 12.04 12.41
N ALA A 192 -2.30 10.70 12.30
CA ALA A 192 -3.43 9.80 12.30
C ALA A 192 -4.13 9.66 13.67
N ASP A 193 -3.36 9.60 14.77
CA ASP A 193 -3.90 9.63 16.15
C ASP A 193 -3.08 10.59 17.04
N PRO A 194 -3.44 11.89 17.04
CA PRO A 194 -2.73 12.90 17.84
C PRO A 194 -2.83 12.67 19.35
N SER A 195 -3.82 11.90 19.79
CA SER A 195 -4.06 11.59 21.21
C SER A 195 -3.19 10.43 21.73
N CYS A 196 -2.55 9.67 20.84
CA CYS A 196 -1.75 8.52 21.21
C CYS A 196 -0.41 8.93 21.83
N ASN A 197 -0.33 8.83 23.16
CA ASN A 197 0.91 9.07 23.91
C ASN A 197 2.09 8.18 23.49
N LEU A 198 1.82 6.97 22.97
CA LEU A 198 2.87 6.04 22.52
C LEU A 198 3.64 6.63 21.33
N VAL A 199 2.95 7.02 20.26
CA VAL A 199 3.58 7.62 19.07
C VAL A 199 4.16 8.98 19.40
N LYS A 200 3.41 9.79 20.17
CA LYS A 200 3.86 11.13 20.56
C LYS A 200 5.23 11.07 21.24
N LYS A 201 5.41 10.13 22.18
CA LYS A 201 6.70 9.94 22.85
C LYS A 201 7.83 9.61 21.87
N GLU A 202 7.61 8.69 20.93
CA GLU A 202 8.63 8.33 19.93
C GLU A 202 8.94 9.51 18.97
N PHE A 203 7.91 10.22 18.54
CA PHE A 203 8.05 11.41 17.70
C PHE A 203 8.82 12.54 18.40
N ASP A 204 8.44 12.87 19.64
CA ASP A 204 9.08 13.91 20.44
C ASP A 204 10.56 13.55 20.73
N ASN A 205 10.86 12.28 20.97
CA ASN A 205 12.24 11.81 21.18
C ASN A 205 13.13 12.06 19.95
N ILE A 206 12.67 11.72 18.75
CA ILE A 206 13.44 11.93 17.52
C ILE A 206 13.54 13.43 17.20
N LYS A 207 12.46 14.18 17.44
CA LYS A 207 12.41 15.64 17.24
C LYS A 207 13.34 16.40 18.19
N ALA A 208 13.51 15.94 19.43
CA ALA A 208 14.46 16.52 20.38
C ALA A 208 15.92 16.33 19.94
N GLN A 209 16.22 15.22 19.25
CA GLN A 209 17.55 14.95 18.69
C GLN A 209 17.79 15.70 17.38
N ASN A 210 16.72 16.07 16.66
CA ASN A 210 16.79 16.74 15.35
C ASN A 210 15.80 17.93 15.29
N PRO A 211 16.06 19.04 16.01
CA PRO A 211 15.11 20.15 16.18
C PRO A 211 14.71 20.84 14.87
N GLU A 212 15.54 20.77 13.83
CA GLU A 212 15.34 21.41 12.54
C GLU A 212 14.42 20.63 11.59
N TRP A 213 14.17 19.34 11.85
CA TRP A 213 13.39 18.47 10.95
C TRP A 213 11.90 18.81 10.94
N LYS A 214 11.29 18.93 9.76
CA LYS A 214 9.86 19.22 9.65
C LYS A 214 9.13 18.01 9.07
N PRO A 215 7.93 17.68 9.58
CA PRO A 215 7.05 16.71 8.94
C PRO A 215 6.93 16.97 7.44
N ARG A 216 7.10 15.93 6.63
CA ARG A 216 6.76 15.97 5.21
C ARG A 216 5.24 15.92 5.07
N GLU A 217 4.73 16.56 4.02
CA GLU A 217 3.30 16.50 3.70
C GLU A 217 2.87 15.10 3.24
N HIS A 218 3.74 14.48 2.43
CA HIS A 218 3.57 13.17 1.79
C HIS A 218 4.76 12.23 2.06
N PRO A 219 4.98 11.81 3.33
CA PRO A 219 6.06 10.87 3.68
C PRO A 219 5.82 9.44 3.15
N ASP A 220 4.58 9.15 2.77
CA ASP A 220 4.08 7.93 2.15
C ASP A 220 4.44 7.78 0.67
N PHE A 221 4.99 8.81 0.03
CA PHE A 221 5.48 8.72 -1.34
C PHE A 221 7.00 8.80 -1.40
N THR A 222 7.61 7.83 -2.08
CA THR A 222 9.06 7.75 -2.26
C THR A 222 9.57 8.58 -3.44
N ILE A 223 8.67 8.94 -4.37
CA ILE A 223 8.93 9.78 -5.55
C ILE A 223 7.77 10.77 -5.68
N TYR A 224 8.08 12.05 -5.83
CA TYR A 224 7.07 13.07 -6.15
C TYR A 224 7.08 13.34 -7.65
N CYS A 225 6.07 12.89 -8.37
CA CYS A 225 5.87 13.26 -9.78
C CYS A 225 5.41 14.73 -9.82
N GLN A 226 6.27 15.63 -10.33
CA GLN A 226 5.94 17.03 -10.60
C GLN A 226 5.18 17.17 -11.92
#